data_AF-A0A0K1FDB0-F1
#
_entry.id   AF-A0A0K1FDB0-F1
#
_cell.length_a   1.000
_cell.length_b   1.000
_cell.length_c   1.000
_cell.angle_alpha   90.00
_cell.angle_beta   90.00
_cell.angle_gamma   90.00
#
_symmetry.space_group_name_H-M   'P 1'
#
loop_
_entity.id
_entity.type
_entity.pdbx_description
1 polymer ?
#
loop_
_entity_poly.entity_id
_entity_poly.type
_entity_poly.pdbx_seq_one_letter_code
_entity_poly.pdbx_strand_id
1 'polypeptide(L)'
;MCADRPGTRVTATTTTLVDHAAWVRRAGTRSLALTPSWAARTWGDSASALVPALRGEFPELARPGMVDQLRCHVAFAPRKPVWHLEPDRPDVGYAATVAAACNPGRLVDPDGR
;
A
#
# COMPACT_ATOMS: atom_id res chain seq x y z
N MET A 1 21.53 25.03 4.04
CA MET A 1 22.06 23.93 3.22
C MET A 1 22.21 22.73 4.13
N CYS A 2 21.32 21.74 4.04
CA CYS A 2 21.41 20.55 4.89
C CYS A 2 22.17 19.46 4.12
N ALA A 3 23.21 18.92 4.75
CA ALA A 3 24.08 17.90 4.17
C ALA A 3 23.40 16.52 4.18
N ASP A 4 23.54 15.83 3.05
CA ASP A 4 22.98 14.52 2.77
C ASP A 4 23.75 13.42 3.54
N ARG A 5 23.04 12.41 4.06
CA ARG A 5 23.65 11.26 4.76
C ARG A 5 23.97 10.17 3.73
N PRO A 6 25.21 9.64 3.68
CA PRO A 6 25.53 8.55 2.76
C PRO A 6 24.79 7.27 3.19
N GLY A 7 23.86 6.80 2.35
CA GLY A 7 23.11 5.55 2.56
C GLY A 7 21.66 5.55 2.06
N THR A 8 21.08 6.71 1.73
CA THR A 8 19.71 6.80 1.22
C THR A 8 19.71 6.77 -0.31
N ARG A 9 19.25 5.69 -0.93
CA ARG A 9 18.94 5.68 -2.36
C ARG A 9 17.58 6.34 -2.56
N VAL A 10 17.56 7.60 -2.97
CA VAL A 10 16.32 8.25 -3.45
C VAL A 10 16.16 7.87 -4.92
N THR A 11 15.28 6.92 -5.20
CA THR A 11 14.92 6.56 -6.58
C THR A 11 13.97 7.66 -7.12
N ALA A 12 14.43 8.44 -8.10
CA ALA A 12 13.61 9.46 -8.74
C ALA A 12 12.35 8.83 -9.36
N THR A 13 11.16 9.30 -9.00
CA THR A 13 9.89 8.74 -9.49
C THR A 13 9.11 9.81 -10.23
N THR A 14 8.81 9.54 -11.50
CA THR A 14 7.91 10.31 -12.37
C THR A 14 6.57 10.56 -11.68
N THR A 15 6.21 11.83 -11.46
CA THR A 15 4.92 12.30 -10.90
C THR A 15 4.33 11.33 -9.87
N THR A 16 5.02 11.22 -8.74
CA THR A 16 4.85 10.19 -7.70
C THR A 16 3.40 9.89 -7.35
N LEU A 17 2.91 8.69 -7.69
CA LEU A 17 1.67 8.13 -7.12
C LEU A 17 1.86 7.75 -5.62
N VAL A 18 3.10 7.72 -5.16
CA VAL A 18 3.50 7.26 -3.82
C VAL A 18 4.40 8.32 -3.21
N ASP A 19 4.04 8.83 -2.05
CA ASP A 19 4.89 9.72 -1.27
C ASP A 19 5.94 8.93 -0.49
N HIS A 20 5.56 7.76 0.02
CA HIS A 20 6.45 6.87 0.77
C HIS A 20 5.95 5.42 0.73
N ALA A 21 6.86 4.44 0.64
CA ALA A 21 6.55 3.03 0.80
C ALA A 21 7.66 2.35 1.61
N ALA A 22 7.31 1.60 2.65
CA ALA A 22 8.28 0.83 3.43
C ALA A 22 7.65 -0.36 4.13
N TRP A 23 8.47 -1.37 4.41
CA TRP A 23 8.09 -2.45 5.31
C TRP A 23 8.08 -1.98 6.76
N VAL A 24 6.97 -2.22 7.44
CA VAL A 24 6.81 -1.98 8.88
C VAL A 24 6.36 -3.26 9.57
N ARG A 25 6.43 -3.26 10.90
CA ARG A 25 5.87 -4.31 11.74
C ARG A 25 4.67 -3.76 12.49
N ARG A 26 3.51 -4.41 12.36
CA ARG A 26 2.30 -4.08 13.10
C ARG A 26 1.82 -5.31 13.86
N ALA A 27 1.74 -5.21 15.18
CA ALA A 27 1.38 -6.32 16.09
C ALA A 27 2.00 -7.69 15.72
N GLY A 28 3.29 -7.69 15.37
CA GLY A 28 4.02 -8.92 15.02
C GLY A 28 3.83 -9.43 13.59
N THR A 29 3.07 -8.73 12.75
CA THR A 29 2.91 -9.05 11.31
C THR A 29 3.72 -8.05 10.47
N ARG A 30 4.25 -8.50 9.33
CA ARG A 30 4.93 -7.64 8.36
C ARG A 30 3.86 -6.97 7.48
N SER A 31 3.95 -5.66 7.30
CA SER A 31 2.99 -4.88 6.50
C SER A 31 3.74 -3.87 5.64
N LEU A 32 3.38 -3.78 4.37
CA LEU A 32 3.86 -2.72 3.48
C LEU A 32 3.01 -1.49 3.77
N ALA A 33 3.62 -0.48 4.39
CA ALA A 33 3.01 0.82 4.62
C ALA A 33 3.21 1.70 3.39
N LEU A 34 2.16 1.93 2.62
CA LEU A 34 2.16 2.78 1.44
C LEU A 34 1.43 4.09 1.76
N THR A 35 2.15 5.21 1.71
CA THR A 35 1.59 6.56 1.81
C THR A 35 1.32 7.06 0.39
N PRO A 36 0.05 7.11 -0.04
CA PRO A 36 -0.27 7.52 -1.41
C PRO A 36 -0.26 9.03 -1.54
N SER A 37 0.21 9.50 -2.69
CA SER A 37 0.15 10.91 -3.04
C SER A 37 -1.27 11.35 -3.34
N TRP A 38 -1.52 12.65 -3.40
CA TRP A 38 -2.83 13.17 -3.79
C TRP A 38 -3.32 12.62 -5.14
N ALA A 39 -2.43 12.44 -6.11
CA ALA A 39 -2.79 11.90 -7.43
C ALA A 39 -3.29 10.45 -7.35
N ALA A 40 -2.66 9.60 -6.53
CA ALA A 40 -3.12 8.23 -6.35
C ALA A 40 -4.46 8.15 -5.61
N ARG A 41 -4.73 9.09 -4.71
CA ARG A 41 -5.99 9.17 -3.95
C ARG A 41 -7.18 9.57 -4.81
N THR A 42 -6.97 10.37 -5.85
CA THR A 42 -8.04 10.90 -6.71
C THR A 42 -8.24 10.07 -7.98
N TRP A 43 -7.24 9.30 -8.40
CA TRP A 43 -7.37 8.38 -9.52
C TRP A 43 -7.88 7.00 -9.05
N GLY A 44 -9.16 6.71 -9.34
CA GLY A 44 -9.85 5.50 -8.89
C GLY A 44 -9.31 4.16 -9.41
N ASP A 45 -8.36 4.18 -10.36
CA ASP A 45 -7.65 2.99 -10.84
C ASP A 45 -6.13 3.10 -10.61
N SER A 46 -5.68 3.94 -9.68
CA SER A 46 -4.24 4.12 -9.42
C SER A 46 -3.52 2.82 -9.06
N ALA A 47 -4.23 1.80 -8.57
CA ALA A 47 -3.69 0.46 -8.33
C ALA A 47 -3.05 -0.17 -9.59
N SER A 48 -3.61 0.05 -10.78
CA SER A 48 -3.10 -0.52 -12.04
C SER A 48 -1.71 0.02 -12.42
N ALA A 49 -1.38 1.24 -12.02
CA ALA A 49 -0.05 1.83 -12.16
C ALA A 49 0.86 1.58 -10.95
N LEU A 50 0.31 1.56 -9.73
CA LEU A 50 1.08 1.35 -8.50
C LEU A 50 1.73 -0.04 -8.44
N VAL A 51 1.00 -1.10 -8.82
CA VAL A 51 1.53 -2.48 -8.80
C VAL A 51 2.79 -2.62 -9.65
N PRO A 52 2.80 -2.28 -10.96
CA PRO A 52 4.01 -2.41 -11.78
C PRO A 52 5.12 -1.44 -11.34
N ALA A 53 4.79 -0.26 -10.82
CA ALA A 53 5.79 0.71 -10.34
C ALA A 53 6.55 0.22 -9.09
N LEU A 54 5.87 -0.46 -8.18
CA LEU A 54 6.41 -0.83 -6.87
C LEU A 54 6.90 -2.28 -6.77
N ARG A 55 6.41 -3.21 -7.61
CA ARG A 55 6.74 -4.64 -7.49
C ARG A 55 8.22 -4.98 -7.70
N GLY A 56 9.00 -4.10 -8.33
CA GLY A 56 10.45 -4.28 -8.46
C GLY A 56 11.18 -4.16 -7.12
N GLU A 57 10.70 -3.29 -6.23
CA GLU A 57 11.25 -3.08 -4.87
C GLU A 57 10.49 -3.89 -3.81
N PHE A 58 9.19 -4.11 -4.02
CA PHE A 58 8.29 -4.86 -3.15
C PHE A 58 7.67 -6.05 -3.90
N PRO A 59 8.41 -7.14 -4.15
CA PRO A 59 7.94 -8.26 -4.97
C PRO A 59 6.63 -8.89 -4.48
N GLU A 60 6.37 -8.87 -3.18
CA GLU A 60 5.13 -9.40 -2.59
C GLU A 60 3.87 -8.64 -3.08
N LEU A 61 4.01 -7.39 -3.52
CA LEU A 61 2.91 -6.61 -4.11
C LEU A 61 2.41 -7.20 -5.44
N ALA A 62 3.12 -8.15 -6.04
CA ALA A 62 2.64 -8.91 -7.20
C ALA A 62 1.73 -10.10 -6.83
N ARG A 63 1.60 -10.44 -5.53
CA ARG A 63 0.70 -11.51 -5.08
C ARG A 63 -0.76 -11.07 -5.24
N PRO A 64 -1.67 -11.92 -5.76
CA PRO A 64 -3.05 -11.50 -6.01
C PRO A 64 -3.76 -10.94 -4.78
N GLY A 65 -3.59 -11.56 -3.61
CA GLY A 65 -4.16 -11.06 -2.36
C GLY A 65 -3.66 -9.67 -1.93
N MET A 66 -2.41 -9.29 -2.22
CA MET A 66 -1.91 -7.92 -1.96
C MET A 66 -2.40 -6.92 -3.01
N VAL A 67 -2.53 -7.35 -4.27
CA VAL A 67 -3.13 -6.54 -5.33
C VAL A 67 -4.58 -6.21 -5.00
N ASP A 68 -5.34 -7.18 -4.51
CA ASP A 68 -6.75 -6.98 -4.14
C ASP A 68 -6.90 -6.05 -2.92
N GLN A 69 -6.01 -6.16 -1.92
CA GLN A 69 -5.93 -5.21 -0.81
C GLN A 69 -5.69 -3.78 -1.33
N LEU A 70 -4.72 -3.59 -2.24
CA LEU A 70 -4.39 -2.28 -2.80
C LEU A 70 -5.56 -1.70 -3.61
N ARG A 71 -6.18 -2.51 -4.48
CA ARG A 71 -7.37 -2.11 -5.25
C ARG A 71 -8.50 -1.66 -4.32
N CYS A 72 -8.75 -2.42 -3.26
CA CYS A 72 -9.77 -2.06 -2.28
C CYS A 72 -9.43 -0.73 -1.58
N HIS A 73 -8.17 -0.50 -1.21
CA HIS A 73 -7.75 0.77 -0.61
C HIS A 73 -7.94 1.96 -1.56
N VAL A 74 -7.57 1.82 -2.83
CA VAL A 74 -7.79 2.86 -3.85
C VAL A 74 -9.28 3.17 -4.01
N ALA A 75 -10.13 2.14 -4.08
CA ALA A 75 -11.56 2.31 -4.32
C ALA A 75 -12.34 2.81 -3.09
N PHE A 76 -12.07 2.27 -1.90
CA PHE A 76 -12.93 2.43 -0.73
C PHE A 76 -12.27 3.16 0.44
N ALA A 77 -10.94 3.26 0.46
CA ALA A 77 -10.20 3.96 1.51
C ALA A 77 -9.16 4.97 0.97
N PRO A 78 -9.43 5.76 -0.08
CA PRO A 78 -8.43 6.62 -0.69
C PRO A 78 -7.93 7.72 0.25
N ARG A 79 -8.72 8.07 1.27
CA ARG A 79 -8.37 9.11 2.25
C ARG A 79 -7.54 8.59 3.44
N LYS A 80 -7.35 7.27 3.59
CA LYS A 80 -6.50 6.73 4.67
C LYS A 80 -5.07 7.27 4.51
N PRO A 81 -4.42 7.78 5.56
CA PRO A 81 -3.08 8.36 5.44
C PRO A 81 -2.07 7.33 4.91
N VAL A 82 -2.21 6.08 5.37
CA VAL A 82 -1.39 4.93 4.96
C VAL A 82 -2.30 3.77 4.56
N TRP A 83 -1.96 3.09 3.47
CA TRP A 83 -2.51 1.81 3.07
C TRP A 83 -1.57 0.70 3.54
N HIS A 84 -2.08 -0.18 4.40
CA HIS A 84 -1.31 -1.28 4.96
C HIS A 84 -1.61 -2.57 4.19
N LEU A 85 -0.63 -3.07 3.44
CA LEU A 85 -0.78 -4.27 2.64
C LEU A 85 0.01 -5.42 3.29
N GLU A 86 -0.68 -6.48 3.67
CA GLU A 86 -0.09 -7.58 4.42
C GLU A 86 0.06 -8.83 3.52
N PRO A 87 1.30 -9.33 3.31
CA PRO A 87 1.56 -10.47 2.42
C PRO A 87 1.10 -11.81 2.99
N ASP A 88 0.88 -11.90 4.29
CA ASP A 88 0.47 -13.12 5.00
C ASP A 88 -1.06 -13.25 5.09
N ARG A 89 -1.80 -12.27 4.59
CA ARG A 89 -3.27 -12.35 4.51
C ARG A 89 -3.65 -13.38 3.45
N PRO A 90 -4.64 -14.25 3.73
CA PRO A 90 -5.11 -15.18 2.74
C PRO A 90 -5.65 -14.42 1.53
N ASP A 91 -5.32 -14.93 0.35
CA ASP A 91 -5.97 -14.51 -0.89
C ASP A 91 -7.37 -15.11 -0.92
N VAL A 92 -8.37 -14.26 -0.69
CA VAL A 92 -9.80 -14.60 -0.70
C VAL A 92 -10.49 -14.12 -1.98
N GLY A 93 -9.71 -13.56 -2.92
CA GLY A 93 -10.21 -12.83 -4.08
C GLY A 93 -10.81 -11.46 -3.74
N TYR A 94 -11.03 -10.66 -4.80
CA TYR A 94 -11.40 -9.25 -4.65
C TYR A 94 -12.75 -9.02 -3.94
N ALA A 95 -13.79 -9.77 -4.30
CA ALA A 95 -15.12 -9.58 -3.72
C ALA A 95 -15.14 -9.82 -2.20
N ALA A 96 -14.49 -10.90 -1.73
CA ALA A 96 -14.36 -11.17 -0.31
C ALA A 96 -13.42 -10.19 0.40
N THR A 97 -12.38 -9.70 -0.30
CA THR A 97 -11.51 -8.63 0.20
C THR A 97 -12.30 -7.36 0.49
N VAL A 98 -13.19 -6.95 -0.41
CA VAL A 98 -14.08 -5.79 -0.21
C VAL A 98 -15.08 -6.06 0.91
N ALA A 99 -15.72 -7.24 0.92
CA ALA A 99 -16.68 -7.62 1.97
C ALA A 99 -16.05 -7.62 3.37
N ALA A 100 -14.76 -7.93 3.45
CA ALA A 100 -13.97 -7.88 4.68
C ALA A 100 -13.39 -6.48 4.97
N ALA A 101 -13.82 -5.39 4.32
CA ALA A 101 -13.27 -4.04 4.50
C ALA A 101 -11.78 -3.92 4.15
N CYS A 102 -11.40 -4.41 2.96
CA CYS A 102 -10.03 -4.46 2.44
C CYS A 102 -9.12 -5.50 3.12
N ASN A 103 -9.73 -6.58 3.63
CA ASN A 103 -9.07 -7.72 4.24
C ASN A 103 -8.07 -7.35 5.37
N PRO A 104 -8.50 -6.51 6.35
CA PRO A 104 -7.65 -6.15 7.47
C PRO A 104 -7.35 -7.39 8.30
N GLY A 105 -6.15 -7.41 8.87
CA GLY A 105 -5.80 -8.39 9.89
C GLY A 105 -6.64 -8.24 11.16
N ARG A 106 -6.20 -8.89 12.24
CA ARG A 106 -6.74 -8.67 13.60
C ARG A 106 -6.51 -7.24 14.15
N LEU A 107 -5.80 -6.41 13.39
CA LEU A 107 -5.43 -5.05 13.75
C LEU A 107 -6.51 -4.09 13.26
N VAL A 108 -7.16 -3.42 14.21
CA VAL A 108 -8.04 -2.29 13.92
C VAL A 108 -7.15 -1.06 13.78
N ASP A 109 -7.28 -0.32 12.68
CA ASP A 109 -6.60 0.96 12.52
C ASP A 109 -7.15 1.97 13.54
N PRO A 110 -6.31 2.90 14.06
CA PRO A 110 -6.75 3.89 15.04
C PRO A 110 -7.90 4.78 14.54
N ASP A 111 -8.08 4.86 13.22
CA ASP A 111 -9.13 5.62 12.55
C ASP A 111 -10.51 4.92 12.56
N GLY A 112 -10.61 3.73 13.17
CA GLY A 112 -11.88 3.01 13.38
C GLY A 112 -12.54 2.45 12.12
N ARG A 113 -11.80 2.32 11.02
CA ARG A 113 -12.22 1.64 9.77
C ARG A 113 -11.22 0.60 9.34
#